data_AF-A0A961Y707-F1
#
_entry.id   AF-A0A961Y707-F1
#
_cell.length_a   1.000
_cell.length_b   1.000
_cell.length_c   1.000
_cell.angle_alpha   90.00
_cell.angle_beta   90.00
_cell.angle_gamma   90.00
#
_symmetry.space_group_name_H-M   'P 1'
#
loop_
_entity.id
_entity.type
_entity.pdbx_description
1 polymer ?
#
loop_
_entity_poly.entity_id
_entity_poly.type
_entity_poly.pdbx_seq_one_letter_code
_entity_poly.pdbx_strand_id
1 'polypeptide(L)'
;MTLAAAGMATTAYVAWKKESPLLYLPLGYFSLMELLQGYTYTVIDQCGLPSNQIATLLGYLHICFQPFFANMIALYFIPDDVRVRVQPWAYSIAGFSALFMLIQLFPFDWAGVCRLGRPLCGTELCSVSGNWHIAWLVPVNAIGEGNYWPFHNG
;
A
#
# COMPACT_ATOMS: atom_id res chain seq x y z
N MET A 1 10.16 -3.49 14.57
CA MET A 1 11.58 -3.67 14.16
C MET A 1 12.03 -5.13 14.14
N THR A 2 11.69 -5.95 15.14
CA THR A 2 12.04 -7.39 15.16
C THR A 2 11.46 -8.17 13.98
N LEU A 3 10.23 -7.87 13.57
CA LEU A 3 9.57 -8.47 12.40
C LEU A 3 10.23 -8.08 11.09
N ALA A 4 10.57 -6.80 10.89
CA ALA A 4 11.33 -6.34 9.73
C ALA A 4 12.71 -7.00 9.62
N ALA A 5 13.43 -7.09 10.74
CA ALA A 5 14.74 -7.73 10.78
C ALA A 5 14.65 -9.23 10.50
N ALA A 6 13.65 -9.92 11.06
CA ALA A 6 13.37 -11.32 10.78
C ALA A 6 13.00 -11.52 9.30
N GLY A 7 12.10 -10.70 8.76
CA GLY A 7 11.68 -10.77 7.36
C GLY A 7 12.82 -10.50 6.37
N MET A 8 13.68 -9.51 6.64
CA MET A 8 14.89 -9.26 5.84
C MET A 8 15.90 -10.40 5.96
N ALA A 9 16.10 -10.97 7.16
CA ALA A 9 16.99 -12.11 7.37
C ALA A 9 16.49 -13.37 6.65
N THR A 10 15.18 -13.65 6.72
CA THR A 10 14.56 -14.75 5.97
C THR A 10 14.65 -14.50 4.46
N THR A 11 14.45 -13.28 3.99
CA THR A 11 14.60 -12.92 2.56
C THR A 11 16.03 -13.18 2.09
N ALA A 12 17.03 -12.73 2.86
CA ALA A 12 18.44 -12.95 2.55
C ALA A 12 18.81 -14.44 2.57
N TYR A 13 18.29 -15.20 3.55
CA TYR A 13 18.50 -16.64 3.65
C TYR A 13 17.92 -17.42 2.46
N VAL A 14 16.68 -17.09 2.07
CA VAL A 14 15.96 -17.70 0.93
C VAL A 14 16.60 -17.32 -0.40
N ALA A 15 17.04 -16.06 -0.55
CA ALA A 15 17.79 -15.60 -1.72
C ALA A 15 19.15 -16.31 -1.85
N TRP A 16 19.84 -16.54 -0.72
CA TRP A 16 21.10 -17.29 -0.71
C TRP A 16 20.90 -18.77 -1.06
N LYS A 17 19.75 -19.34 -0.70
CA LYS A 17 19.29 -20.68 -1.09
C LYS A 17 18.84 -20.81 -2.56
N LYS A 18 18.75 -19.71 -3.33
CA LYS A 18 18.23 -19.67 -4.72
C LYS A 18 16.82 -20.26 -4.88
N GLU A 19 15.98 -20.08 -3.87
CA GLU A 19 14.56 -20.43 -3.91
C GLU A 19 13.79 -19.57 -4.94
N SER A 20 12.56 -19.97 -5.27
CA SER A 20 11.78 -19.33 -6.33
C SER A 20 11.58 -17.82 -6.09
N PRO A 21 11.70 -16.97 -7.14
CA PRO A 21 11.52 -15.51 -7.02
C PRO A 21 10.13 -15.10 -6.53
N LEU A 22 9.16 -15.97 -6.70
CA LEU A 22 7.79 -15.82 -6.22
C LEU A 22 7.69 -15.77 -4.68
N LEU A 23 8.70 -16.27 -3.95
CA LEU A 23 8.68 -16.35 -2.49
C LEU A 23 9.51 -15.26 -1.82
N TYR A 24 10.74 -15.00 -2.29
CA TYR A 24 11.60 -14.01 -1.62
C TYR A 24 11.23 -12.56 -1.98
N LEU A 25 10.71 -12.29 -3.18
CA LEU A 25 10.32 -10.93 -3.58
C LEU A 25 9.18 -10.37 -2.72
N PRO A 26 8.06 -11.08 -2.47
CA PRO A 26 7.01 -10.58 -1.61
C PRO A 26 7.47 -10.47 -0.16
N LEU A 27 8.31 -11.40 0.31
CA LEU A 27 8.83 -11.38 1.67
C LEU A 27 9.65 -10.12 1.94
N GLY A 28 10.53 -9.75 1.00
CA GLY A 28 11.27 -8.50 1.07
C GLY A 28 10.36 -7.28 1.00
N TYR A 29 9.35 -7.32 0.13
CA TYR A 29 8.39 -6.24 -0.05
C TYR A 29 7.52 -5.98 1.19
N PHE A 30 7.02 -7.03 1.86
CA PHE A 30 6.28 -6.90 3.11
C PHE A 30 7.20 -6.50 4.28
N SER A 31 8.46 -6.94 4.29
CA SER A 31 9.45 -6.47 5.27
C SER A 31 9.71 -4.97 5.13
N LEU A 32 9.63 -4.42 3.91
CA LEU A 32 9.75 -2.99 3.66
C LEU A 32 8.60 -2.20 4.31
N MET A 33 7.38 -2.75 4.40
CA MET A 33 6.27 -2.07 5.10
C MET A 33 6.58 -1.82 6.56
N GLU A 34 7.11 -2.84 7.25
CA GLU A 34 7.47 -2.75 8.66
C GLU A 34 8.58 -1.71 8.89
N LEU A 35 9.54 -1.62 7.96
CA LEU A 35 10.58 -0.60 8.00
C LEU A 35 9.98 0.79 7.79
N LEU A 36 9.12 0.93 6.78
CA LEU A 36 8.49 2.20 6.46
C LEU A 36 7.62 2.69 7.62
N GLN A 37 6.78 1.82 8.19
CA GLN A 37 5.99 2.13 9.38
C GLN A 37 6.89 2.52 10.56
N GLY A 38 7.99 1.81 10.79
CA GLY A 38 8.98 2.16 11.81
C GLY A 38 9.60 3.54 11.60
N TYR A 39 9.88 3.93 10.36
CA TYR A 39 10.37 5.27 10.02
C TYR A 39 9.30 6.33 10.23
N THR A 40 8.08 6.09 9.72
CA THR A 40 6.94 7.01 9.85
C THR A 40 6.62 7.32 11.31
N TYR A 41 6.77 6.35 12.22
CA TYR A 41 6.59 6.60 13.66
C TYR A 41 7.56 7.65 14.24
N THR A 42 8.74 7.85 13.65
CA THR A 42 9.69 8.86 14.14
C THR A 42 9.34 10.29 13.73
N VAL A 43 8.54 10.43 12.66
CA VAL A 43 8.13 11.70 12.06
C VAL A 43 6.61 11.92 12.11
N ILE A 44 5.89 11.10 12.88
CA ILE A 44 4.43 11.12 12.99
C ILE A 44 3.93 12.45 13.58
N ASP A 45 2.75 12.89 13.13
CA ASP A 45 2.09 14.14 13.53
C ASP A 45 2.87 15.44 13.18
N GLN A 46 4.00 15.33 12.47
CA GLN A 46 4.80 16.47 12.03
C GLN A 46 4.52 16.79 10.55
N CYS A 47 3.29 17.22 10.25
CA CYS A 47 2.83 17.47 8.86
C CYS A 47 3.64 18.56 8.11
N GLY A 48 4.25 19.50 8.85
CA GLY A 48 5.11 20.54 8.29
C GLY A 48 6.51 20.09 7.90
N LEU A 49 6.92 18.86 8.25
CA LEU A 49 8.24 18.33 7.87
C LEU A 49 8.19 17.60 6.53
N PRO A 50 9.08 17.93 5.57
CA PRO A 50 9.19 17.21 4.31
C PRO A 50 9.41 15.70 4.50
N SER A 51 10.10 15.30 5.57
CA SER A 51 10.31 13.89 5.90
C SER A 51 9.02 13.11 6.13
N ASN A 52 8.01 13.72 6.77
CA ASN A 52 6.72 13.09 6.99
C ASN A 52 5.92 12.99 5.67
N GLN A 53 5.97 14.04 4.85
CA GLN A 53 5.30 14.04 3.54
C GLN A 53 5.88 12.94 2.62
N ILE A 54 7.21 12.79 2.59
CA ILE A 54 7.88 11.74 1.82
C ILE A 54 7.54 10.35 2.39
N ALA A 55 7.55 10.16 3.71
CA ALA A 55 7.18 8.89 4.33
C ALA A 55 5.72 8.51 3.99
N THR A 56 4.81 9.48 4.03
CA THR A 56 3.39 9.32 3.68
C THR A 56 3.23 8.95 2.21
N LEU A 57 3.92 9.65 1.31
CA LEU A 57 3.88 9.36 -0.12
C LEU A 57 4.45 7.97 -0.43
N LEU A 58 5.58 7.59 0.16
CA LEU A 58 6.17 6.26 -0.01
C LEU A 58 5.23 5.17 0.52
N GLY A 59 4.52 5.42 1.63
CA GLY A 59 3.50 4.51 2.16
C GLY A 59 2.33 4.36 1.21
N TYR A 60 1.82 5.47 0.68
CA TYR A 60 0.75 5.44 -0.31
C TYR A 60 1.14 4.68 -1.58
N LEU A 61 2.34 4.94 -2.11
CA LEU A 61 2.88 4.22 -3.27
C LEU A 61 3.04 2.73 -2.98
N HIS A 62 3.53 2.37 -1.79
CA HIS A 62 3.64 0.96 -1.38
C HIS A 62 2.26 0.29 -1.38
N ILE A 63 1.25 0.90 -0.76
CA ILE A 63 -0.12 0.36 -0.74
C ILE A 63 -0.67 0.16 -2.17
N CYS A 64 -0.38 1.09 -3.10
CA CYS A 64 -0.81 0.95 -4.50
C CYS A 64 -0.27 -0.31 -5.17
N PHE A 65 0.98 -0.71 -4.87
CA PHE A 65 1.63 -1.88 -5.46
C PHE A 65 1.45 -3.16 -4.64
N GLN A 66 0.96 -3.08 -3.40
CA GLN A 66 0.72 -4.22 -2.52
C GLN A 66 -0.09 -5.38 -3.16
N PRO A 67 -1.15 -5.15 -3.95
CA PRO A 67 -1.90 -6.22 -4.61
C PRO A 67 -1.05 -7.11 -5.53
N PHE A 68 0.00 -6.57 -6.16
CA PHE A 68 0.88 -7.35 -7.03
C PHE A 68 1.66 -8.42 -6.26
N PHE A 69 2.27 -8.03 -5.14
CA PHE A 69 3.06 -8.95 -4.31
C PHE A 69 2.18 -9.94 -3.56
N ALA A 70 0.99 -9.53 -3.12
CA ALA A 70 0.00 -10.42 -2.54
C ALA A 70 -0.45 -11.50 -3.54
N ASN A 71 -0.77 -11.11 -4.78
CA ASN A 71 -1.11 -12.05 -5.84
C ASN A 71 0.05 -12.99 -6.17
N MET A 72 1.29 -12.51 -6.10
CA MET A 72 2.47 -13.35 -6.34
C MET A 72 2.63 -14.46 -5.29
N ILE A 73 2.40 -14.18 -4.00
CA ILE A 73 2.35 -15.21 -2.95
C ILE A 73 1.17 -16.16 -3.20
N ALA A 74 -0.02 -15.62 -3.49
CA ALA A 74 -1.20 -16.44 -3.69
C ALA A 74 -1.00 -17.45 -4.85
N LEU A 75 -0.44 -16.99 -5.97
CA LEU A 75 -0.13 -17.84 -7.13
C LEU A 75 0.97 -18.88 -6.85
N TYR A 76 1.84 -18.65 -5.87
CA TYR A 76 2.85 -19.64 -5.46
C TYR A 76 2.23 -20.88 -4.81
N PHE A 77 1.12 -20.73 -4.08
CA PHE A 77 0.43 -21.84 -3.43
C PHE A 77 -0.63 -22.54 -4.32
N ILE A 78 -0.85 -22.05 -5.54
CA ILE A 78 -1.85 -22.58 -6.48
C ILE A 78 -1.17 -23.51 -7.50
N PRO A 79 -1.78 -24.66 -7.86
CA PRO A 79 -1.24 -25.57 -8.86
C PRO A 79 -1.15 -24.94 -10.27
N ASP A 80 -0.17 -25.38 -11.07
CA ASP A 80 0.23 -24.72 -12.31
C ASP A 80 -0.88 -24.62 -13.37
N ASP A 81 -1.79 -25.60 -13.42
CA ASP A 81 -2.92 -25.67 -14.34
C ASP A 81 -3.92 -24.51 -14.11
N VAL A 82 -4.18 -24.19 -12.85
CA VAL A 82 -5.03 -23.05 -12.46
C VAL A 82 -4.24 -21.75 -12.53
N ARG A 83 -2.96 -21.77 -12.14
CA ARG A 83 -2.08 -20.60 -12.09
C ARG A 83 -1.97 -19.91 -13.45
N VAL A 84 -1.69 -20.64 -14.53
CA VAL A 84 -1.51 -20.04 -15.87
C VAL A 84 -2.79 -19.33 -16.35
N ARG A 85 -3.97 -19.82 -15.92
CA ARG A 85 -5.25 -19.21 -16.26
C ARG A 85 -5.56 -17.97 -15.43
N VAL A 86 -5.29 -18.00 -14.11
CA VAL A 86 -5.65 -16.92 -13.18
C VAL A 86 -4.60 -15.80 -13.16
N GLN A 87 -3.33 -16.12 -13.38
CA GLN A 87 -2.21 -15.17 -13.35
C GLN A 87 -2.43 -13.90 -14.19
N PRO A 88 -2.83 -13.96 -15.47
CA PRO A 88 -3.05 -12.75 -16.26
C PRO A 88 -4.20 -11.89 -15.71
N TRP A 89 -5.27 -12.51 -15.20
CA TRP A 89 -6.40 -11.77 -14.60
C TRP A 89 -6.01 -11.11 -13.29
N ALA A 90 -5.35 -11.84 -12.39
CA ALA A 90 -4.90 -11.32 -11.11
C ALA A 90 -3.96 -10.12 -11.28
N TYR A 91 -2.99 -10.20 -12.19
CA TYR A 91 -2.09 -9.08 -12.47
C TYR A 91 -2.75 -7.95 -13.25
N SER A 92 -3.69 -8.24 -14.15
CA SER A 92 -4.45 -7.19 -14.84
C SER A 92 -5.29 -6.39 -13.84
N ILE A 93 -6.04 -7.06 -12.97
CA ILE A 93 -6.86 -6.41 -11.94
C ILE A 93 -5.97 -5.61 -10.97
N ALA A 94 -4.85 -6.19 -10.52
CA ALA A 94 -3.89 -5.48 -9.67
C ALA A 94 -3.29 -4.24 -10.36
N GLY A 95 -3.01 -4.33 -11.66
CA GLY A 95 -2.52 -3.20 -12.45
C GLY A 95 -3.57 -2.11 -12.63
N PHE A 96 -4.81 -2.49 -12.92
CA PHE A 96 -5.91 -1.54 -12.98
C PHE A 96 -6.16 -0.88 -11.62
N SER A 97 -6.12 -1.63 -10.51
CA SER A 97 -6.29 -1.04 -9.18
C SER A 97 -5.15 -0.08 -8.82
N ALA A 98 -3.90 -0.46 -9.10
CA ALA A 98 -2.75 0.40 -8.85
C ALA A 98 -2.82 1.68 -9.69
N LEU A 99 -3.13 1.55 -10.99
CA LEU A 99 -3.32 2.69 -11.88
C LEU A 99 -4.45 3.60 -11.39
N PHE A 100 -5.58 3.03 -10.95
CA PHE A 100 -6.70 3.77 -10.42
C PHE A 100 -6.33 4.56 -9.15
N MET A 101 -5.60 3.95 -8.22
CA MET A 101 -5.09 4.64 -7.02
C MET A 101 -4.05 5.72 -7.34
N LEU A 102 -3.21 5.51 -8.35
CA LEU A 102 -2.26 6.53 -8.82
C LEU A 102 -2.97 7.71 -9.49
N ILE A 103 -4.01 7.44 -10.29
CA ILE A 103 -4.87 8.49 -10.89
C ILE A 103 -5.59 9.26 -9.78
N GLN A 104 -6.02 8.59 -8.72
CA GLN A 104 -6.63 9.25 -7.55
C GLN A 104 -5.68 10.22 -6.85
N LEU A 105 -4.37 9.98 -6.89
CA LEU A 105 -3.38 10.87 -6.28
C LEU A 105 -3.23 12.19 -7.06
N PHE A 106 -3.58 12.21 -8.35
CA PHE A 106 -3.45 13.42 -9.16
C PHE A 106 -4.63 14.38 -8.89
N PRO A 107 -4.36 15.65 -8.52
CA PRO A 107 -5.41 16.63 -8.24
C PRO A 107 -6.01 17.12 -9.56
N PHE A 108 -7.01 16.40 -10.07
CA PHE A 108 -7.78 16.85 -11.21
C PHE A 108 -8.84 17.86 -10.76
N ASP A 109 -8.81 19.08 -11.32
CA ASP A 109 -9.77 20.13 -10.99
C ASP A 109 -11.24 19.70 -11.21
N TRP A 110 -11.47 18.85 -12.22
CA TRP A 110 -12.81 18.36 -12.57
C TRP A 110 -13.33 17.25 -11.65
N ALA A 111 -12.44 16.57 -10.91
CA ALA A 111 -12.80 15.44 -10.07
C ALA A 111 -13.13 15.84 -8.63
N GLY A 112 -12.85 17.09 -8.25
CA GLY A 112 -13.04 17.58 -6.88
C GLY A 112 -12.09 16.94 -5.87
N VAL A 113 -12.18 17.42 -4.63
CA VAL A 113 -11.38 16.94 -3.50
C VAL A 113 -12.15 15.83 -2.78
N CYS A 114 -11.47 14.81 -2.28
CA CYS A 114 -12.10 13.76 -1.49
C CYS A 114 -12.84 14.31 -0.26
N ARG A 115 -13.88 13.59 0.18
CA ARG A 115 -14.65 13.97 1.37
C ARG A 115 -13.86 13.76 2.66
N LEU A 116 -13.63 14.85 3.40
CA LEU A 116 -13.00 14.84 4.72
C LEU A 116 -13.75 13.88 5.68
N GLY A 117 -12.99 13.03 6.38
CA GLY A 117 -13.53 11.97 7.25
C GLY A 117 -13.50 10.57 6.63
N ARG A 118 -13.17 10.44 5.34
CA ARG A 118 -12.86 9.13 4.72
C ARG A 118 -11.47 8.63 5.16
N PRO A 119 -11.28 7.31 5.34
CA PRO A 119 -9.94 6.75 5.51
C PRO A 119 -9.02 7.20 4.37
N LEU A 120 -7.79 7.58 4.69
CA LEU A 120 -6.79 8.14 3.76
C LEU A 120 -7.05 9.54 3.19
N CYS A 121 -8.25 10.12 3.31
CA CYS A 121 -8.52 11.44 2.75
C CYS A 121 -8.08 12.57 3.70
N GLY A 122 -7.30 13.53 3.18
CA GLY A 122 -6.94 14.73 3.91
C GLY A 122 -6.56 15.90 3.00
N THR A 123 -6.34 17.07 3.59
CA THR A 123 -5.99 18.30 2.86
C THR A 123 -4.52 18.38 2.47
N GLU A 124 -3.67 17.59 3.10
CA GLU A 124 -2.22 17.57 2.92
C GLU A 124 -1.68 16.14 3.08
N LEU A 125 -0.47 15.90 2.57
CA LEU A 125 0.24 14.63 2.74
C LEU A 125 0.80 14.53 4.16
N CYS A 126 0.11 13.84 5.07
CA CYS A 126 0.58 13.69 6.44
C CYS A 126 0.28 12.31 7.03
N SER A 127 1.26 11.74 7.74
CA SER A 127 1.02 10.57 8.60
C SER A 127 0.67 11.06 10.00
N VAL A 128 -0.49 10.63 10.49
CA VAL A 128 -1.05 11.01 11.79
C VAL A 128 -1.25 9.79 12.68
N SER A 129 -1.25 10.00 13.99
CA SER A 129 -1.54 8.97 14.97
C SER A 129 -3.02 8.55 14.89
N GLY A 130 -3.31 7.38 14.32
CA GLY A 130 -4.66 6.82 14.29
C GLY A 130 -5.02 6.04 15.56
N ASN A 131 -6.30 5.68 15.72
CA ASN A 131 -6.82 5.05 16.94
C ASN A 131 -6.24 3.66 17.27
N TRP A 132 -5.70 2.95 16.27
CA TRP A 132 -5.11 1.61 16.45
C TRP A 132 -3.79 1.42 15.69
N HIS A 133 -3.58 2.12 14.56
CA HIS A 133 -2.38 2.12 13.73
C HIS A 133 -2.17 3.52 13.12
N ILE A 134 -1.00 3.77 12.51
CA ILE A 134 -0.72 5.00 11.74
C ILE A 134 -1.86 5.23 10.74
N ALA A 135 -2.42 6.44 10.74
CA ALA A 135 -3.35 6.89 9.74
C ALA A 135 -2.63 7.82 8.77
N TRP A 136 -3.07 7.83 7.52
CA TRP A 136 -2.51 8.69 6.49
C TRP A 136 -3.57 9.67 6.02
N LEU A 137 -3.15 10.89 5.76
CA LEU A 137 -3.90 11.94 5.12
C LEU A 137 -3.25 12.15 3.78
N VAL A 138 -4.02 11.96 2.71
CA VAL A 138 -3.57 12.09 1.33
C VAL A 138 -4.62 12.89 0.58
N PRO A 139 -4.22 13.94 -0.18
CA PRO A 139 -5.14 14.74 -0.98
C PRO A 139 -5.52 13.99 -2.26
N VAL A 140 -6.24 12.88 -2.11
CA VAL A 140 -6.79 12.12 -3.23
C VAL A 140 -8.02 12.83 -3.82
N ASN A 141 -8.25 12.65 -5.11
CA ASN A 141 -9.46 13.14 -5.75
C ASN A 141 -10.68 12.27 -5.41
N ALA A 142 -11.88 12.75 -5.70
CA ALA A 142 -13.13 12.03 -5.44
C ALA A 142 -13.53 11.04 -6.56
N ILE A 143 -12.61 10.65 -7.45
CA ILE A 143 -12.92 9.71 -8.54
C ILE A 143 -13.26 8.34 -7.96
N GLY A 144 -14.45 7.82 -8.29
CA GLY A 144 -14.95 6.57 -7.73
C GLY A 144 -15.69 6.73 -6.40
N GLU A 145 -15.86 7.95 -5.91
CA GLU A 145 -16.78 8.25 -4.81
C GLU A 145 -18.24 8.14 -5.30
N GLY A 146 -18.73 6.92 -5.43
CA GLY A 146 -20.16 6.66 -5.55
C GLY A 146 -20.87 7.06 -4.24
N ASN A 147 -22.06 7.67 -4.34
CA ASN A 147 -22.93 8.06 -3.22
C ASN A 147 -23.45 6.89 -2.34
N TYR A 148 -22.76 5.74 -2.29
CA TYR A 148 -23.30 4.46 -1.83
C TYR A 148 -22.49 3.78 -0.70
N TRP A 149 -21.91 4.53 0.24
CA TRP A 149 -21.42 3.92 1.48
C TRP A 149 -22.41 4.20 2.64
N PRO A 150 -23.30 3.26 3.00
CA PRO A 150 -24.37 3.51 3.98
C PRO A 150 -23.89 3.46 5.45
N PHE A 151 -22.59 3.35 5.72
CA PHE A 151 -22.07 3.24 7.08
C PHE A 151 -21.58 4.58 7.63
N HIS A 152 -22.44 5.60 7.73
CA HIS A 152 -22.18 6.76 8.60
C HIS A 152 -23.48 7.44 9.04
N ASN A 153 -24.07 6.92 10.14
CA ASN A 153 -24.76 7.72 11.15
C ASN A 153 -24.16 7.29 12.49
N GLY A 154 -23.45 8.21 13.15
CA GLY A 154 -22.77 8.02 14.42
C GLY A 154 -21.70 9.07 14.60
#